data_AF-A0AAD5VHD3-F1
#
_entry.id   AF-A0AAD5VHD3-F1
#
_cell.length_a   1.000
_cell.length_b   1.000
_cell.length_c   1.000
_cell.angle_alpha   90.00
_cell.angle_beta   90.00
_cell.angle_gamma   90.00
#
_symmetry.space_group_name_H-M   'P 1'
#
loop_
_entity.id
_entity.type
_entity.pdbx_description
1 polymer ?
#
loop_
_entity_poly.entity_id
_entity_poly.type
_entity_poly.pdbx_seq_one_letter_code
_entity_poly.pdbx_strand_id
1 'polypeptide(L)'
;MTGPEITLANTFGALEIGTMVAVCLFGIVTVQTEYYFREFREDRLWLKATVAFVWILEIGHTVGICMEVYRATILFNGRPLEYNNFKAIGVATFLSGLITMIAQSFFSFRAWRLLPNPYRFIGLVCIVASVVRLGFSTWLSEVAITAPSLAAYVTGGRWLITMLLSMGTALDVVVAFSMMYFFLTKRKNALQTTTRMVDRLVGFTIRTGFLTSLTAVGVLVAFRLTSDTYIWVGIYVCLAKMYSNAFLSALNGRHELRKTMGTSGLVVENSTSNLDRLTRRKPSISVVVDIQTERDIELQDNPHNWERSATTPSSSSLDKKSGTPFP
;
A
#
# COMPACT_ATOMS: atom_id res chain seq x y z
N MET A 1 -2.47 -29.41 28.70
CA MET A 1 -2.10 -28.00 28.91
C MET A 1 -3.34 -27.29 29.40
N THR A 2 -3.42 -26.99 30.70
CA THR A 2 -4.51 -26.16 31.23
C THR A 2 -4.35 -24.77 30.63
N GLY A 3 -5.38 -24.25 29.97
CA GLY A 3 -5.38 -22.90 29.41
C GLY A 3 -5.12 -21.84 30.48
N PRO A 4 -4.78 -20.60 30.09
CA PRO A 4 -4.59 -19.52 31.05
C PRO A 4 -5.84 -19.33 31.91
N GLU A 5 -5.65 -19.07 33.21
CA GLU A 5 -6.74 -18.79 34.14
C GLU A 5 -7.57 -17.59 33.66
N ILE A 6 -8.89 -17.71 33.69
CA ILE A 6 -9.80 -16.64 33.26
C ILE A 6 -9.87 -15.60 34.38
N THR A 7 -9.49 -14.36 34.06
CA THR A 7 -9.43 -13.24 35.01
C THR A 7 -10.19 -12.04 34.46
N LEU A 8 -10.52 -11.07 35.32
CA LEU A 8 -11.12 -9.82 34.87
C LEU A 8 -10.22 -9.08 33.87
N ALA A 9 -8.90 -9.17 34.06
CA ALA A 9 -7.91 -8.51 33.22
C ALA A 9 -7.86 -9.07 31.79
N ASN A 10 -7.89 -10.41 31.62
CA ASN A 10 -7.83 -11.03 30.29
C ASN A 10 -9.19 -11.15 29.58
N THR A 11 -10.27 -10.77 30.26
CA THR A 11 -11.62 -10.66 29.69
C THR A 11 -12.00 -9.20 29.47
N PHE A 12 -12.76 -8.60 30.39
CA PHE A 12 -13.26 -7.23 30.23
C PHE A 12 -12.14 -6.19 30.15
N GLY A 13 -11.04 -6.35 30.90
CA GLY A 13 -9.88 -5.46 30.81
C GLY A 13 -9.24 -5.46 29.40
N ALA A 14 -9.07 -6.64 28.79
CA ALA A 14 -8.54 -6.76 27.44
C ALA A 14 -9.49 -6.14 26.39
N LEU A 15 -10.81 -6.34 26.55
CA LEU A 15 -11.82 -5.73 25.68
C LEU A 15 -11.84 -4.19 25.82
N GLU A 16 -11.70 -3.68 27.04
CA GLU A 16 -11.64 -2.25 27.33
C GLU A 16 -10.41 -1.60 26.69
N ILE A 17 -9.21 -2.18 26.88
CA ILE A 17 -7.98 -1.70 26.23
C ILE A 17 -8.13 -1.73 24.71
N GLY A 18 -8.65 -2.82 24.14
CA GLY A 18 -8.90 -2.93 22.70
C GLY A 18 -9.86 -1.85 22.21
N THR A 19 -10.89 -1.54 22.99
CA THR A 19 -11.86 -0.48 22.67
C THR A 19 -11.23 0.91 22.74
N MET A 20 -10.40 1.20 23.75
CA MET A 20 -9.67 2.47 23.85
C MET A 20 -8.77 2.69 22.63
N VAL A 21 -8.01 1.68 22.22
CA VAL A 21 -7.18 1.73 21.00
C VAL A 21 -8.06 1.93 19.77
N ALA A 22 -9.19 1.21 19.65
CA ALA A 22 -10.12 1.36 18.54
C ALA A 22 -10.77 2.75 18.47
N VAL A 23 -11.01 3.42 19.60
CA VAL A 23 -11.50 4.81 19.66
C VAL A 23 -10.42 5.78 19.18
N CYS A 24 -9.15 5.60 19.59
CA CYS A 24 -8.04 6.40 19.08
C CYS A 24 -7.90 6.26 17.55
N LEU A 25 -7.96 5.02 17.03
CA LEU A 25 -7.92 4.76 15.59
C LEU A 25 -9.11 5.38 14.85
N PHE A 26 -10.29 5.44 15.48
CA PHE A 26 -11.46 6.14 14.93
C PHE A 26 -11.25 7.66 14.86
N GLY A 27 -10.55 8.24 15.82
CA GLY A 27 -10.08 9.62 15.76
C GLY A 27 -9.23 9.89 14.51
N ILE A 28 -8.29 8.98 14.21
CA ILE A 28 -7.47 9.07 12.99
C ILE A 28 -8.34 8.96 11.72
N VAL A 29 -9.29 8.01 11.68
CA VAL A 29 -10.26 7.90 10.56
C VAL A 29 -10.99 9.23 10.37
N THR A 30 -11.46 9.86 11.45
CA THR A 30 -12.21 11.12 11.38
C THR A 30 -11.35 12.25 10.82
N VAL A 31 -10.11 12.40 11.29
CA VAL A 31 -9.17 13.40 10.74
C VAL A 31 -8.86 13.13 9.27
N GLN A 32 -8.68 11.87 8.88
CA GLN A 32 -8.43 11.52 7.47
C GLN A 32 -9.64 11.78 6.57
N THR A 33 -10.87 11.54 7.06
CA THR A 33 -12.12 11.86 6.36
C THR A 33 -12.27 13.38 6.18
N GLU A 34 -12.03 14.15 7.23
CA GLU A 34 -12.07 15.60 7.22
C GLU A 34 -11.10 16.17 6.16
N TYR A 35 -9.85 15.71 6.21
CA TYR A 35 -8.81 16.07 5.26
C TYR A 35 -9.22 15.74 3.81
N TYR A 36 -9.82 14.56 3.59
CA TYR A 36 -10.28 14.15 2.27
C TYR A 36 -11.30 15.14 1.67
N PHE A 37 -12.31 15.54 2.46
CA PHE A 37 -13.32 16.47 1.98
C PHE A 37 -12.80 17.89 1.76
N ARG A 38 -11.76 18.30 2.49
CA ARG A 38 -11.09 19.60 2.27
C ARG A 38 -10.27 19.63 0.99
N GLU A 39 -9.43 18.63 0.77
CA GLU A 39 -8.45 18.61 -0.32
C GLU A 39 -9.06 18.15 -1.66
N PHE A 40 -9.95 17.15 -1.64
CA PHE A 40 -10.48 16.54 -2.87
C PHE A 40 -11.88 17.06 -3.23
N ARG A 41 -12.03 18.38 -3.33
CA ARG A 41 -13.31 19.03 -3.66
C ARG A 41 -13.86 18.67 -5.04
N GLU A 42 -12.98 18.31 -5.97
CA GLU A 42 -13.35 17.97 -7.36
C GLU A 42 -13.52 16.47 -7.61
N ASP A 43 -13.32 15.63 -6.59
CA ASP A 43 -13.51 14.18 -6.73
C ASP A 43 -14.96 13.83 -7.03
N ARG A 44 -15.14 12.73 -7.77
CA ARG A 44 -16.44 12.20 -8.18
C ARG A 44 -17.33 11.93 -6.97
N LEU A 45 -18.62 12.24 -7.10
CA LEU A 45 -19.60 12.10 -6.02
C LEU A 45 -19.65 10.69 -5.41
N TRP A 46 -19.48 9.64 -6.22
CA TRP A 46 -19.50 8.27 -5.70
C TRP A 46 -18.36 7.99 -4.71
N LEU A 47 -17.15 8.53 -4.93
CA LEU A 47 -16.02 8.37 -4.00
C LEU A 47 -16.31 9.10 -2.69
N LYS A 48 -16.81 10.33 -2.78
CA LYS A 48 -17.24 11.12 -1.62
C LYS A 48 -18.31 10.41 -0.81
N ALA A 49 -19.31 9.84 -1.50
CA ALA A 49 -20.36 9.05 -0.87
C ALA A 49 -19.80 7.80 -0.19
N THR A 50 -18.87 7.08 -0.82
CA THR A 50 -18.19 5.93 -0.20
C THR A 50 -17.41 6.34 1.06
N VAL A 51 -16.66 7.44 1.02
CA VAL A 51 -15.91 7.96 2.17
C VAL A 51 -16.84 8.34 3.32
N ALA A 52 -17.91 9.09 3.04
CA ALA A 52 -18.91 9.43 4.04
C ALA A 52 -19.58 8.18 4.62
N PHE A 53 -19.90 7.21 3.78
CA PHE A 53 -20.52 5.95 4.19
C PHE A 53 -19.62 5.14 5.12
N VAL A 54 -18.33 4.97 4.77
CA VAL A 54 -17.35 4.31 5.65
C VAL A 54 -17.25 5.00 7.01
N TRP A 55 -17.22 6.34 7.02
CA TRP A 55 -17.17 7.10 8.28
C TRP A 55 -18.43 6.91 9.14
N ILE A 56 -19.62 6.86 8.53
CA ILE A 56 -20.87 6.56 9.25
C ILE A 56 -20.87 5.13 9.81
N LEU A 57 -20.41 4.14 9.03
CA LEU A 57 -20.27 2.77 9.53
C LEU A 57 -19.31 2.70 10.71
N GLU A 58 -18.23 3.47 10.68
CA GLU A 58 -17.24 3.55 11.76
C GLU A 58 -17.80 4.21 13.04
N ILE A 59 -18.70 5.19 12.91
CA ILE A 59 -19.45 5.72 14.06
C ILE A 59 -20.29 4.59 14.67
N GLY A 60 -21.09 3.89 13.86
CA GLY A 60 -21.95 2.80 14.33
C GLY A 60 -21.14 1.70 15.01
N HIS A 61 -20.02 1.29 14.41
CA HIS A 61 -19.13 0.28 14.98
C HIS A 61 -18.52 0.76 16.31
N THR A 62 -18.06 2.01 16.38
CA THR A 62 -17.45 2.59 17.59
C THR A 62 -18.46 2.73 18.72
N VAL A 63 -19.67 3.21 18.43
CA VAL A 63 -20.77 3.26 19.40
C VAL A 63 -21.12 1.87 19.89
N GLY A 64 -21.22 0.88 19.00
CA GLY A 64 -21.47 -0.52 19.33
C GLY A 64 -20.48 -1.09 20.34
N ILE A 65 -19.17 -0.97 20.07
CA ILE A 65 -18.14 -1.50 20.98
C ILE A 65 -18.09 -0.75 22.32
N CYS A 66 -18.29 0.57 22.33
CA CYS A 66 -18.31 1.35 23.56
C CYS A 66 -19.51 1.00 24.44
N MET A 67 -20.69 0.78 23.83
CA MET A 67 -21.88 0.32 24.56
C MET A 67 -21.66 -1.05 25.19
N GLU A 68 -20.97 -1.97 24.51
CA GLU A 68 -20.69 -3.30 25.06
C GLU A 68 -19.71 -3.25 26.21
N VAL A 69 -18.64 -2.44 26.11
CA VAL A 69 -17.75 -2.21 27.24
C VAL A 69 -18.52 -1.63 28.43
N TYR A 70 -19.33 -0.59 28.22
CA TYR A 70 -20.12 0.03 29.30
C TYR A 70 -21.10 -0.96 29.95
N ARG A 71 -21.78 -1.79 29.14
CA ARG A 71 -22.67 -2.83 29.68
C ARG A 71 -21.89 -3.83 30.52
N ALA A 72 -20.78 -4.33 29.98
CA ALA A 72 -19.94 -5.32 30.63
C ALA A 72 -19.32 -4.84 31.95
N THR A 73 -18.78 -3.62 31.98
CA THR A 73 -18.00 -3.12 33.13
C THR A 73 -18.81 -2.34 34.14
N ILE A 74 -19.90 -1.68 33.73
CA ILE A 74 -20.70 -0.82 34.60
C ILE A 74 -22.05 -1.46 34.93
N LEU A 75 -22.84 -1.79 33.90
CA LEU A 75 -24.23 -2.22 34.11
C LEU A 75 -24.33 -3.58 34.77
N PHE A 76 -23.48 -4.53 34.35
CA PHE A 76 -23.46 -5.90 34.87
C PHE A 76 -22.28 -6.16 35.81
N ASN A 77 -21.69 -5.10 36.38
CA ASN A 77 -20.60 -5.23 37.33
C ASN A 77 -21.03 -6.10 38.53
N GLY A 78 -20.22 -7.10 38.87
CA GLY A 78 -20.53 -8.05 39.96
C GLY A 78 -21.68 -9.03 39.66
N ARG A 79 -22.29 -8.98 38.47
CA ARG A 79 -23.37 -9.88 38.03
C ARG A 79 -23.06 -10.52 36.67
N PRO A 80 -21.93 -11.25 36.53
CA PRO A 80 -21.49 -11.81 35.25
C PRO A 80 -22.46 -12.85 34.68
N LEU A 81 -23.25 -13.51 35.52
CA LEU A 81 -24.26 -14.50 35.09
C LEU A 81 -25.48 -13.85 34.43
N GLU A 82 -25.72 -12.55 34.65
CA GLU A 82 -26.78 -11.78 33.99
C GLU A 82 -26.29 -11.16 32.67
N TYR A 83 -24.98 -11.11 32.45
CA TYR A 83 -24.36 -10.64 31.22
C TYR A 83 -24.42 -11.72 30.13
N ASN A 84 -25.64 -11.94 29.63
CA ASN A 84 -25.94 -12.88 28.55
C ASN A 84 -26.36 -12.10 27.29
N ASN A 85 -25.87 -12.55 26.14
CA ASN A 85 -26.04 -11.96 24.79
C ASN A 85 -25.18 -10.73 24.47
N PHE A 86 -24.31 -10.89 23.47
CA PHE A 86 -23.39 -9.87 22.95
C PHE A 86 -23.98 -9.18 21.70
N LYS A 87 -25.20 -8.65 21.83
CA LYS A 87 -25.97 -8.17 20.67
C LYS A 87 -25.30 -7.02 19.94
N ALA A 88 -24.74 -6.06 20.67
CA ALA A 88 -24.04 -4.92 20.06
C ALA A 88 -22.67 -5.32 19.51
N ILE A 89 -21.98 -6.34 20.06
CA ILE A 89 -20.81 -6.94 19.38
C ILE A 89 -21.24 -7.58 18.07
N GLY A 90 -22.35 -8.33 18.04
CA GLY A 90 -22.86 -8.93 16.82
C GLY A 90 -23.17 -7.89 15.74
N VAL A 91 -23.82 -6.78 16.10
CA VAL A 91 -24.03 -5.65 15.18
C VAL A 91 -22.69 -5.04 14.74
N ALA A 92 -21.74 -4.84 15.66
CA ALA A 92 -20.41 -4.35 15.33
C ALA A 92 -19.66 -5.29 14.36
N THR A 93 -19.79 -6.61 14.52
CA THR A 93 -19.24 -7.61 13.59
C THR A 93 -19.81 -7.45 12.18
N PHE A 94 -21.11 -7.18 12.04
CA PHE A 94 -21.71 -6.90 10.73
C PHE A 94 -21.16 -5.60 10.11
N LEU A 95 -21.08 -4.52 10.89
CA LEU A 95 -20.51 -3.24 10.44
C LEU A 95 -19.04 -3.38 10.04
N SER A 96 -18.25 -4.16 10.80
CA SER A 96 -16.87 -4.52 10.49
C SER A 96 -16.75 -5.28 9.16
N GLY A 97 -17.69 -6.20 8.91
CA GLY A 97 -17.82 -6.91 7.63
C GLY A 97 -18.02 -5.95 6.46
N LEU A 98 -18.94 -4.99 6.59
CA LEU A 98 -19.21 -3.97 5.57
C LEU A 98 -17.99 -3.08 5.31
N ILE A 99 -17.38 -2.54 6.36
CA ILE A 99 -16.17 -1.71 6.28
C ILE A 99 -15.07 -2.47 5.55
N THR A 100 -14.84 -3.73 5.93
CA THR A 100 -13.78 -4.51 5.30
C THR A 100 -14.08 -4.83 3.85
N MET A 101 -15.33 -5.16 3.50
CA MET A 101 -15.73 -5.42 2.12
C MET A 101 -15.47 -4.19 1.24
N ILE A 102 -15.80 -2.98 1.72
CA ILE A 102 -15.56 -1.73 0.99
C ILE A 102 -14.05 -1.53 0.78
N ALA A 103 -13.25 -1.65 1.84
CA ALA A 103 -11.80 -1.46 1.77
C ALA A 103 -11.13 -2.47 0.83
N GLN A 104 -11.47 -3.75 0.96
CA GLN A 104 -10.93 -4.81 0.10
C GLN A 104 -11.37 -4.67 -1.35
N SER A 105 -12.63 -4.30 -1.59
CA SER A 105 -13.12 -4.00 -2.94
C SER A 105 -12.35 -2.85 -3.57
N PHE A 106 -12.06 -1.79 -2.81
CA PHE A 106 -11.27 -0.66 -3.28
C PHE A 106 -9.85 -1.07 -3.69
N PHE A 107 -9.12 -1.80 -2.84
CA PHE A 107 -7.78 -2.26 -3.16
C PHE A 107 -7.76 -3.27 -4.32
N SER A 108 -8.75 -4.17 -4.38
CA SER A 108 -8.89 -5.15 -5.44
C SER A 108 -9.25 -4.50 -6.78
N PHE A 109 -10.12 -3.49 -6.78
CA PHE A 109 -10.43 -2.68 -7.96
C PHE A 109 -9.20 -1.94 -8.48
N ARG A 110 -8.40 -1.40 -7.56
CA ARG A 110 -7.12 -0.78 -7.91
C ARG A 110 -6.17 -1.79 -8.57
N ALA A 111 -6.09 -3.02 -8.07
CA ALA A 111 -5.32 -4.09 -8.69
C ALA A 111 -5.85 -4.44 -10.09
N TRP A 112 -7.18 -4.59 -10.27
CA TRP A 112 -7.81 -4.84 -11.58
C TRP A 112 -7.47 -3.75 -12.61
N ARG A 113 -7.45 -2.48 -12.20
CA ARG A 113 -7.17 -1.34 -13.08
C ARG A 113 -5.70 -1.16 -13.44
N LEU A 114 -4.78 -1.57 -12.57
CA LEU A 114 -3.34 -1.33 -12.74
C LEU A 114 -2.58 -2.52 -13.30
N LEU A 115 -2.99 -3.75 -12.98
CA LEU A 115 -2.28 -4.94 -13.41
C LEU A 115 -2.50 -5.20 -14.92
N PRO A 116 -1.48 -5.68 -15.65
CA PRO A 116 -1.61 -6.06 -17.04
C PRO A 116 -2.35 -7.40 -17.19
N ASN A 117 -2.74 -7.73 -18.43
CA ASN A 117 -3.21 -9.07 -18.76
C ASN A 117 -2.10 -10.11 -18.58
N PRO A 118 -2.41 -11.32 -18.06
CA PRO A 118 -3.69 -11.78 -17.49
C PRO A 118 -3.90 -11.43 -16.00
N TYR A 119 -2.88 -10.88 -15.32
CA TYR A 119 -2.88 -10.63 -13.87
C TYR A 119 -4.00 -9.72 -13.37
N ARG A 120 -4.62 -8.89 -14.21
CA ARG A 120 -5.80 -8.09 -13.81
C ARG A 120 -6.90 -8.94 -13.19
N PHE A 121 -7.12 -10.18 -13.66
CA PHE A 121 -8.17 -11.08 -13.15
C PHE A 121 -8.05 -11.39 -11.66
N ILE A 122 -6.85 -11.28 -11.07
CA ILE A 122 -6.65 -11.38 -9.62
C ILE A 122 -7.55 -10.37 -8.89
N GLY A 123 -7.58 -9.11 -9.34
CA GLY A 123 -8.41 -8.07 -8.73
C GLY A 123 -9.91 -8.37 -8.82
N LEU A 124 -10.38 -8.92 -9.94
CA LEU A 124 -11.79 -9.30 -10.10
C LEU A 124 -12.17 -10.44 -9.16
N VAL A 125 -11.33 -11.48 -9.07
CA VAL A 125 -11.54 -12.61 -8.14
C VAL A 125 -11.56 -12.11 -6.70
N CYS A 126 -10.66 -11.21 -6.31
CA CYS A 126 -10.62 -10.64 -4.97
C CYS A 126 -11.85 -9.78 -4.65
N ILE A 127 -12.43 -9.05 -5.61
CA ILE A 127 -13.70 -8.34 -5.42
C ILE A 127 -14.82 -9.34 -5.12
N VAL A 128 -14.99 -10.37 -5.95
CA VAL A 128 -16.04 -11.40 -5.74
C VAL A 128 -15.86 -12.09 -4.40
N ALA A 129 -14.63 -12.47 -4.07
CA ALA A 129 -14.28 -13.06 -2.79
C ALA A 129 -14.65 -12.16 -1.60
N SER A 130 -14.40 -10.84 -1.70
CA SER A 130 -14.77 -9.90 -0.62
C SER A 130 -16.28 -9.80 -0.39
N VAL A 131 -17.09 -9.91 -1.45
CA VAL A 131 -18.57 -9.92 -1.34
C VAL A 131 -19.06 -11.22 -0.72
N VAL A 132 -18.51 -12.37 -1.14
CA VAL A 132 -18.81 -13.67 -0.50
C VAL A 132 -18.46 -13.64 0.98
N ARG A 133 -17.32 -13.03 1.32
CA ARG A 133 -16.88 -12.85 2.70
C ARG A 133 -17.85 -12.01 3.54
N LEU A 134 -18.49 -10.99 2.95
CA LEU A 134 -19.54 -10.23 3.63
C LEU A 134 -20.74 -11.12 4.00
N GLY A 135 -21.13 -12.04 3.12
CA GLY A 135 -22.18 -13.02 3.41
C GLY A 135 -21.84 -13.87 4.65
N PHE A 136 -20.63 -14.42 4.70
CA PHE A 136 -20.14 -15.15 5.87
C PHE A 136 -20.02 -14.27 7.12
N SER A 137 -19.65 -12.99 6.99
CA SER A 137 -19.60 -12.04 8.11
C SER A 137 -21.00 -11.73 8.65
N THR A 138 -22.01 -11.71 7.79
CA THR A 138 -23.41 -11.52 8.18
C THR A 138 -23.92 -12.74 8.93
N TRP A 139 -23.58 -13.95 8.47
CA TRP A 139 -23.88 -15.18 9.20
C TRP A 139 -23.19 -15.21 10.57
N LEU A 140 -21.92 -14.78 10.66
CA LEU A 140 -21.22 -14.70 11.94
C LEU A 140 -21.88 -13.70 12.90
N SER A 141 -22.34 -12.56 12.38
CA SER A 141 -23.09 -11.56 13.15
C SER A 141 -24.38 -12.16 13.74
N GLU A 142 -25.13 -12.92 12.95
CA GLU A 142 -26.33 -13.61 13.44
C GLU A 142 -26.00 -14.58 14.58
N VAL A 143 -24.95 -15.41 14.41
CA VAL A 143 -24.48 -16.33 15.46
C VAL A 143 -24.06 -15.56 16.72
N ALA A 144 -23.45 -14.39 16.59
CA ALA A 144 -23.08 -13.54 17.73
C ALA A 144 -24.30 -12.96 18.46
N ILE A 145 -25.35 -12.59 17.73
CA ILE A 145 -26.58 -12.01 18.28
C ILE A 145 -27.43 -13.07 19.02
N THR A 146 -27.46 -14.30 18.50
CA THR A 146 -28.28 -15.39 19.06
C THR A 146 -27.55 -16.21 20.12
N ALA A 147 -26.22 -16.12 20.19
CA ALA A 147 -25.45 -16.88 21.15
C ALA A 147 -25.73 -16.43 22.61
N PRO A 148 -26.11 -17.37 23.50
CA PRO A 148 -26.41 -17.05 24.89
C PRO A 148 -25.16 -16.66 25.70
N SER A 149 -23.99 -17.13 25.29
CA SER A 149 -22.70 -16.88 25.95
C SER A 149 -21.56 -16.81 24.94
N LEU A 150 -20.41 -16.27 25.36
CA LEU A 150 -19.22 -16.23 24.49
C LEU A 150 -18.74 -17.63 24.13
N ALA A 151 -18.81 -18.58 25.08
CA ALA A 151 -18.44 -19.97 24.82
C ALA A 151 -19.31 -20.60 23.73
N ALA A 152 -20.63 -20.31 23.73
CA ALA A 152 -21.54 -20.76 22.69
C ALA A 152 -21.22 -20.10 21.33
N TYR A 153 -20.95 -18.79 21.33
CA TYR A 153 -20.53 -18.05 20.13
C TYR A 153 -19.23 -18.61 19.53
N VAL A 154 -18.20 -18.82 20.36
CA VAL A 154 -16.93 -19.40 19.94
C VAL A 154 -17.14 -20.81 19.41
N THR A 155 -17.91 -21.65 20.09
CA THR A 155 -18.12 -23.04 19.67
C THR A 155 -18.89 -23.13 18.35
N GLY A 156 -19.98 -22.38 18.21
CA GLY A 156 -20.78 -22.35 16.97
C GLY A 156 -20.09 -21.61 15.81
N GLY A 157 -19.28 -20.60 16.11
CA GLY A 157 -18.64 -19.73 15.13
C GLY A 157 -17.18 -20.05 14.81
N ARG A 158 -16.53 -21.00 15.50
CA ARG A 158 -15.06 -21.21 15.41
C ARG A 158 -14.57 -21.41 13.98
N TRP A 159 -15.24 -22.26 13.21
CA TRP A 159 -14.85 -22.52 11.83
C TRP A 159 -15.05 -21.25 10.98
N LEU A 160 -16.14 -20.52 11.18
CA LEU A 160 -16.51 -19.32 10.44
C LEU A 160 -15.56 -18.15 10.71
N ILE A 161 -15.21 -17.92 11.99
CA ILE A 161 -14.21 -16.92 12.41
C ILE A 161 -12.86 -17.22 11.77
N THR A 162 -12.42 -18.49 11.85
CA THR A 162 -11.15 -18.94 11.25
C THR A 162 -11.17 -18.69 9.74
N MET A 163 -12.24 -19.09 9.05
CA MET A 163 -12.40 -18.89 7.61
C MET A 163 -12.34 -17.40 7.23
N LEU A 164 -13.09 -16.55 7.94
CA LEU A 164 -13.15 -15.11 7.69
C LEU A 164 -11.78 -14.43 7.85
N LEU A 165 -11.06 -14.75 8.92
CA LEU A 165 -9.73 -14.18 9.20
C LEU A 165 -8.68 -14.69 8.21
N SER A 166 -8.67 -16.00 7.90
CA SER A 166 -7.75 -16.58 6.94
C SER A 166 -7.99 -16.07 5.52
N MET A 167 -9.25 -16.02 5.09
CA MET A 167 -9.65 -15.47 3.79
C MET A 167 -9.32 -13.99 3.69
N GLY A 168 -9.60 -13.21 4.75
CA GLY A 168 -9.25 -11.79 4.80
C GLY A 168 -7.75 -11.53 4.67
N THR A 169 -6.94 -12.27 5.42
CA THR A 169 -5.48 -12.23 5.33
C THR A 169 -5.00 -12.61 3.94
N ALA A 170 -5.53 -13.69 3.36
CA ALA A 170 -5.15 -14.14 2.02
C ALA A 170 -5.46 -13.08 0.95
N LEU A 171 -6.64 -12.45 1.00
CA LEU A 171 -7.00 -11.37 0.07
C LEU A 171 -6.05 -10.19 0.17
N ASP A 172 -5.76 -9.74 1.40
CA ASP A 172 -4.88 -8.60 1.63
C ASP A 172 -3.46 -8.89 1.12
N VAL A 173 -2.92 -10.07 1.43
CA VAL A 173 -1.57 -10.51 0.98
C VAL A 173 -1.51 -10.63 -0.54
N VAL A 174 -2.50 -11.28 -1.17
CA VAL A 174 -2.53 -11.48 -2.63
C VAL A 174 -2.58 -10.13 -3.35
N VAL A 175 -3.45 -9.22 -2.93
CA VAL A 175 -3.58 -7.89 -3.54
C VAL A 175 -2.31 -7.07 -3.32
N ALA A 176 -1.80 -7.02 -2.08
CA ALA A 176 -0.61 -6.26 -1.76
C ALA A 176 0.63 -6.77 -2.51
N PHE A 177 0.85 -8.10 -2.53
CA PHE A 177 1.99 -8.70 -3.20
C PHE A 177 1.91 -8.53 -4.72
N SER A 178 0.73 -8.73 -5.32
CA SER A 178 0.52 -8.54 -6.76
C SER A 178 0.81 -7.11 -7.19
N MET A 179 0.30 -6.13 -6.44
CA MET A 179 0.56 -4.71 -6.71
C MET A 179 2.03 -4.34 -6.49
N MET A 180 2.64 -4.83 -5.41
CA MET A 180 4.06 -4.58 -5.11
C MET A 180 4.97 -5.14 -6.19
N TYR A 181 4.77 -6.41 -6.58
CA TYR A 181 5.53 -7.05 -7.64
C TYR A 181 5.45 -6.28 -8.97
N PHE A 182 4.25 -5.84 -9.34
CA PHE A 182 4.03 -5.03 -10.53
C PHE A 182 4.80 -3.70 -10.47
N PHE A 183 4.70 -2.98 -9.35
CA PHE A 183 5.39 -1.71 -9.16
C PHE A 183 6.91 -1.87 -9.21
N LEU A 184 7.48 -2.89 -8.54
CA LEU A 184 8.92 -3.18 -8.59
C LEU A 184 9.39 -3.52 -10.00
N THR A 185 8.56 -4.19 -10.80
CA THR A 185 8.88 -4.49 -12.20
C THR A 185 8.90 -3.22 -13.05
N LYS A 186 7.92 -2.33 -12.86
CA LYS A 186 7.88 -1.03 -13.54
C LYS A 186 9.03 -0.12 -13.14
N ARG A 187 9.48 -0.20 -11.88
CA ARG A 187 10.64 0.55 -11.38
C ARG A 187 11.91 0.28 -12.18
N LYS A 188 12.15 -0.99 -12.57
CA LYS A 188 13.37 -1.37 -13.32
C LYS A 188 13.49 -0.65 -14.66
N ASN A 189 12.36 -0.25 -15.24
CA ASN A 189 12.29 0.38 -16.56
C ASN A 189 11.93 1.88 -16.47
N ALA A 190 11.98 2.48 -15.27
CA ALA A 190 11.48 3.82 -15.00
C ALA A 190 12.60 4.86 -14.90
N LEU A 191 12.37 6.05 -15.47
CA LEU A 191 13.22 7.23 -15.25
C LEU A 191 13.26 7.61 -13.75
N GLN A 192 14.30 8.32 -13.31
CA GLN A 192 14.52 8.63 -11.88
C GLN A 192 13.30 9.26 -11.17
N THR A 193 12.59 10.16 -11.85
CA THR A 193 11.34 10.77 -11.38
C THR A 193 10.24 9.72 -11.14
N THR A 194 10.05 8.83 -12.10
CA THR A 194 9.06 7.73 -12.04
C THR A 194 9.44 6.72 -10.95
N THR A 195 10.73 6.48 -10.73
CA THR A 195 11.22 5.61 -9.66
C THR A 195 10.84 6.10 -8.26
N ARG A 196 10.98 7.41 -7.97
CA ARG A 196 10.55 7.99 -6.69
C ARG A 196 9.04 7.86 -6.45
N MET A 197 8.23 7.96 -7.50
CA MET A 197 6.78 7.77 -7.41
C MET A 197 6.42 6.31 -7.11
N VAL A 198 7.10 5.39 -7.80
CA VAL A 198 6.93 3.94 -7.59
C VAL A 198 7.32 3.56 -6.16
N ASP A 199 8.42 4.08 -5.62
CA ASP A 199 8.83 3.81 -4.23
C ASP A 199 7.79 4.30 -3.21
N ARG A 200 7.16 5.45 -3.44
CA ARG A 200 6.03 5.91 -2.60
C ARG A 200 4.81 5.00 -2.71
N LEU A 201 4.46 4.54 -3.92
CA LEU A 201 3.33 3.62 -4.14
C LEU A 201 3.58 2.26 -3.48
N VAL A 202 4.81 1.75 -3.55
CA VAL A 202 5.23 0.52 -2.86
C VAL A 202 5.17 0.71 -1.35
N GLY A 203 5.77 1.79 -0.82
CA GLY A 203 5.72 2.10 0.61
C GLY A 203 4.30 2.25 1.14
N PHE A 204 3.41 2.85 0.34
CA PHE A 204 2.00 2.96 0.66
C PHE A 204 1.32 1.58 0.74
N THR A 205 1.49 0.77 -0.30
CA THR A 205 0.89 -0.58 -0.42
C THR A 205 1.37 -1.50 0.70
N ILE A 206 2.66 -1.43 1.06
CA ILE A 206 3.23 -2.16 2.19
C ILE A 206 2.58 -1.69 3.48
N ARG A 207 2.61 -0.38 3.77
CA ARG A 207 2.07 0.15 5.04
C ARG A 207 0.61 -0.20 5.26
N THR A 208 -0.21 -0.19 4.21
CA THR A 208 -1.64 -0.48 4.36
C THR A 208 -1.97 -1.96 4.31
N GLY A 209 -1.40 -2.74 3.37
CA GLY A 209 -1.74 -4.15 3.22
C GLY A 209 -1.05 -5.08 4.21
N PHE A 210 0.20 -4.75 4.61
CA PHE A 210 0.92 -5.50 5.63
C PHE A 210 0.27 -5.32 7.00
N LEU A 211 -0.12 -4.09 7.33
CA LEU A 211 -0.63 -3.78 8.65
C LEU A 211 -1.99 -4.43 8.91
N THR A 212 -2.92 -4.42 7.94
CA THR A 212 -4.20 -5.13 8.06
C THR A 212 -4.01 -6.65 8.15
N SER A 213 -3.11 -7.21 7.33
CA SER A 213 -2.77 -8.64 7.37
C SER A 213 -2.16 -9.04 8.71
N LEU A 214 -1.24 -8.23 9.24
CA LEU A 214 -0.60 -8.47 10.53
C LEU A 214 -1.61 -8.44 11.67
N THR A 215 -2.53 -7.46 11.67
CA THR A 215 -3.62 -7.42 12.66
C THR A 215 -4.53 -8.64 12.53
N ALA A 216 -4.93 -9.04 11.32
CA ALA A 216 -5.79 -10.21 11.11
C ALA A 216 -5.13 -11.52 11.57
N VAL A 217 -3.83 -11.69 11.30
CA VAL A 217 -3.03 -12.82 11.82
C VAL A 217 -2.94 -12.76 13.34
N GLY A 218 -2.73 -11.58 13.92
CA GLY A 218 -2.73 -11.38 15.37
C GLY A 218 -4.04 -11.81 16.04
N VAL A 219 -5.19 -11.43 15.44
CA VAL A 219 -6.51 -11.90 15.89
C VAL A 219 -6.59 -13.42 15.78
N LEU A 220 -6.18 -14.00 14.66
CA LEU A 220 -6.27 -15.43 14.43
C LEU A 220 -5.40 -16.21 15.44
N VAL A 221 -4.18 -15.77 15.70
CA VAL A 221 -3.28 -16.38 16.69
C VAL A 221 -3.90 -16.27 18.09
N ALA A 222 -4.34 -15.08 18.50
CA ALA A 222 -5.00 -14.87 19.79
C ALA A 222 -6.26 -15.74 19.94
N PHE A 223 -7.05 -15.89 18.87
CA PHE A 223 -8.24 -16.72 18.86
C PHE A 223 -7.90 -18.22 19.01
N ARG A 224 -6.79 -18.70 18.43
CA ARG A 224 -6.38 -20.11 18.52
C ARG A 224 -5.74 -20.44 19.87
N LEU A 225 -5.04 -19.49 20.49
CA LEU A 225 -4.33 -19.70 21.76
C LEU A 225 -5.19 -19.37 22.99
N THR A 226 -6.09 -18.39 22.87
CA THR A 226 -6.84 -17.83 24.00
C THR A 226 -8.32 -17.63 23.65
N SER A 227 -8.96 -18.63 23.04
CA SER A 227 -10.38 -18.54 22.63
C SER A 227 -11.35 -18.27 23.79
N ASP A 228 -10.95 -18.67 24.99
CA ASP A 228 -11.79 -18.62 26.19
C ASP A 228 -11.68 -17.26 26.92
N THR A 229 -10.75 -16.40 26.48
CA THR A 229 -10.57 -15.02 26.96
C THR A 229 -11.06 -14.02 25.90
N TYR A 230 -11.07 -12.72 26.23
CA TYR A 230 -11.57 -11.70 25.31
C TYR A 230 -10.43 -10.94 24.61
N ILE A 231 -9.18 -11.40 24.77
CA ILE A 231 -7.99 -10.79 24.15
C ILE A 231 -8.17 -10.72 22.63
N TRP A 232 -8.59 -11.82 22.01
CA TRP A 232 -8.79 -11.86 20.56
C TRP A 232 -9.91 -10.91 20.11
N VAL A 233 -10.96 -10.71 20.91
CA VAL A 233 -12.03 -9.75 20.63
C VAL A 233 -11.50 -8.31 20.70
N GLY A 234 -10.70 -8.00 21.72
CA GLY A 234 -10.05 -6.69 21.88
C GLY A 234 -9.16 -6.32 20.69
N ILE A 235 -8.44 -7.29 20.11
CA ILE A 235 -7.67 -7.07 18.87
C ILE A 235 -8.62 -6.97 17.66
N TYR A 236 -9.67 -7.80 17.61
CA TYR A 236 -10.63 -7.84 16.51
C TYR A 236 -11.39 -6.53 16.33
N VAL A 237 -11.79 -5.84 17.41
CA VAL A 237 -12.49 -4.54 17.32
C VAL A 237 -11.64 -3.44 16.71
N CYS A 238 -10.31 -3.59 16.73
CA CYS A 238 -9.40 -2.67 16.04
C CYS A 238 -9.35 -2.94 14.52
N LEU A 239 -9.66 -4.16 14.06
CA LEU A 239 -9.45 -4.57 12.68
C LEU A 239 -10.25 -3.72 11.68
N ALA A 240 -11.51 -3.42 11.96
CA ALA A 240 -12.35 -2.53 11.13
C ALA A 240 -11.68 -1.16 10.93
N LYS A 241 -11.16 -0.60 12.04
CA LYS A 241 -10.45 0.69 12.05
C LYS A 241 -9.19 0.64 11.21
N MET A 242 -8.46 -0.46 11.23
CA MET A 242 -7.26 -0.64 10.39
C MET A 242 -7.62 -0.61 8.90
N TYR A 243 -8.71 -1.27 8.51
CA TYR A 243 -9.19 -1.24 7.13
C TYR A 243 -9.63 0.16 6.69
N SER A 244 -10.38 0.90 7.52
CA SER A 244 -10.78 2.28 7.21
C SER A 244 -9.59 3.22 7.13
N ASN A 245 -8.64 3.11 8.07
CA ASN A 245 -7.41 3.91 8.04
C ASN A 245 -6.58 3.61 6.78
N ALA A 246 -6.43 2.34 6.41
CA ALA A 246 -5.75 1.94 5.19
C ALA A 246 -6.43 2.51 3.92
N PHE A 247 -7.76 2.40 3.84
CA PHE A 247 -8.56 2.91 2.74
C PHE A 247 -8.44 4.44 2.58
N LEU A 248 -8.64 5.19 3.66
CA LEU A 248 -8.56 6.66 3.62
C LEU A 248 -7.14 7.14 3.35
N SER A 249 -6.15 6.47 3.92
CA SER A 249 -4.74 6.79 3.69
C SER A 249 -4.43 6.65 2.18
N ALA A 250 -5.04 5.67 1.50
CA ALA A 250 -4.80 5.40 0.09
C ALA A 250 -5.40 6.48 -0.81
N LEU A 251 -6.57 7.00 -0.43
CA LEU A 251 -7.22 8.11 -1.10
C LEU A 251 -6.45 9.41 -0.88
N ASN A 252 -6.06 9.68 0.36
CA ASN A 252 -5.39 10.91 0.77
C ASN A 252 -3.95 10.99 0.26
N GLY A 253 -3.25 9.87 0.14
CA GLY A 253 -1.90 9.78 -0.41
C GLY A 253 -1.79 10.26 -1.87
N ARG A 254 -2.90 10.41 -2.59
CA ARG A 254 -2.91 10.98 -3.95
C ARG A 254 -2.43 12.43 -3.99
N HIS A 255 -2.62 13.20 -2.91
CA HIS A 255 -2.15 14.59 -2.86
C HIS A 255 -0.63 14.69 -2.95
N GLU A 256 0.06 13.90 -2.15
CA GLU A 256 1.52 13.85 -2.13
C GLU A 256 2.10 13.33 -3.46
N LEU A 257 1.36 12.45 -4.15
CA LEU A 257 1.72 12.03 -5.50
C LEU A 257 1.55 13.19 -6.52
N ARG A 258 0.45 13.96 -6.44
CA ARG A 258 0.18 15.10 -7.32
C ARG A 258 1.22 16.22 -7.15
N LYS A 259 1.60 16.53 -5.90
CA LYS A 259 2.69 17.49 -5.62
C LYS A 259 4.01 17.08 -6.27
N THR A 260 4.38 15.80 -6.12
CA THR A 260 5.61 15.26 -6.73
C THR A 260 5.58 15.34 -8.25
N MET A 261 4.41 15.11 -8.88
CA MET A 261 4.23 15.29 -10.32
C MET A 261 4.40 16.75 -10.75
N GLY A 262 3.80 17.69 -10.02
CA GLY A 262 3.94 19.12 -10.32
C GLY A 262 5.38 19.60 -10.23
N THR A 263 6.10 19.27 -9.16
CA THR A 263 7.52 19.63 -9.00
C THR A 263 8.41 19.01 -10.07
N SER A 264 8.15 17.75 -10.45
CA SER A 264 8.96 17.07 -11.46
C SER A 264 8.70 17.58 -12.88
N GLY A 265 7.46 17.95 -13.20
CA GLY A 265 7.12 18.62 -14.45
C GLY A 265 7.86 19.96 -14.60
N LEU A 266 7.88 20.77 -13.54
CA LEU A 266 8.62 22.04 -13.51
C LEU A 266 10.14 21.86 -13.70
N VAL A 267 10.74 20.79 -13.15
CA VAL A 267 12.17 20.50 -13.35
C VAL A 267 12.48 20.07 -14.78
N VAL A 268 11.59 19.28 -15.41
CA VAL A 268 11.75 18.86 -16.82
C VAL A 268 11.51 20.04 -17.77
N GLU A 269 10.54 20.89 -17.49
CA GLU A 269 10.26 22.11 -18.25
C GLU A 269 11.41 23.12 -18.14
N ASN A 270 11.99 23.31 -16.95
CA ASN A 270 13.20 24.11 -16.79
C ASN A 270 14.42 23.50 -17.51
N SER A 271 14.53 22.18 -17.56
CA SER A 271 15.66 21.52 -18.24
C SER A 271 15.54 21.62 -19.77
N THR A 272 14.33 21.45 -20.31
CA THR A 272 14.03 21.58 -21.74
C THR A 272 14.12 23.03 -22.20
N SER A 273 13.59 23.99 -21.44
CA SER A 273 13.74 25.42 -21.76
C SER A 273 15.20 25.89 -21.68
N ASN A 274 16.01 25.35 -20.77
CA ASN A 274 17.46 25.61 -20.75
C ASN A 274 18.17 24.98 -21.95
N LEU A 275 17.77 23.78 -22.38
CA LEU A 275 18.30 23.15 -23.58
C LEU A 275 17.92 23.93 -24.84
N ASP A 276 16.67 24.42 -24.93
CA ASP A 276 16.19 25.28 -26.02
C ASP A 276 16.88 26.65 -26.02
N ARG A 277 17.27 27.18 -24.85
CA ARG A 277 18.12 28.38 -24.75
C ARG A 277 19.54 28.11 -25.22
N LEU A 278 20.09 26.92 -24.94
CA LEU A 278 21.40 26.50 -25.42
C LEU A 278 21.42 26.23 -26.92
N THR A 279 20.34 25.72 -27.52
CA THR A 279 20.22 25.52 -28.98
C THR A 279 19.83 26.80 -29.73
N ARG A 280 19.11 27.75 -29.11
CA ARG A 280 18.87 29.10 -29.69
C ARG A 280 20.10 30.01 -29.66
N ARG A 281 21.05 29.78 -28.75
CA ARG A 281 22.39 30.36 -28.88
C ARG A 281 23.12 29.59 -29.97
N LYS A 282 22.98 30.02 -31.23
CA LYS A 282 23.92 29.64 -32.30
C LYS A 282 25.35 29.82 -31.77
N PRO A 283 26.18 28.78 -31.63
CA PRO A 283 27.61 28.99 -31.70
C PRO A 283 27.89 29.27 -33.18
N SER A 284 28.22 30.50 -33.50
CA SER A 284 28.85 30.83 -34.78
C SER A 284 30.24 30.21 -34.78
N ILE A 285 30.31 28.89 -35.04
CA ILE A 285 31.54 28.24 -35.48
C ILE A 285 31.37 28.08 -36.99
N SER A 286 31.94 29.04 -37.72
CA SER A 286 32.17 28.92 -39.16
C SER A 286 33.21 27.82 -39.38
N VAL A 287 32.76 26.63 -39.74
CA VAL A 287 33.63 25.62 -40.33
C VAL A 287 33.84 26.02 -41.78
N VAL A 288 34.98 26.63 -42.07
CA VAL A 288 35.45 26.83 -43.45
C VAL A 288 35.90 25.45 -43.95
N VAL A 289 35.08 24.84 -44.81
CA VAL A 289 35.50 23.67 -45.58
C VAL A 289 36.18 24.23 -46.83
N ASP A 290 37.50 24.19 -46.85
CA ASP A 290 38.29 24.53 -48.03
C ASP A 290 38.23 23.34 -48.99
N ILE A 291 37.43 23.47 -50.05
CA ILE A 291 37.35 22.48 -51.13
C ILE A 291 38.35 22.92 -52.18
N GLN A 292 39.61 22.47 -52.06
CA GLN A 292 40.54 22.54 -53.18
C GLN A 292 40.04 21.62 -54.29
N THR A 293 39.64 22.25 -55.39
CA THR A 293 39.24 21.57 -56.62
C THR A 293 40.51 21.34 -57.44
N GLU A 294 41.07 20.13 -57.40
CA GLU A 294 42.15 19.73 -58.30
C GLU A 294 41.49 19.24 -59.59
N ARG A 295 41.73 19.95 -60.72
CA ARG A 295 41.34 19.50 -62.05
C ARG A 295 42.52 18.82 -62.72
N ASP A 296 42.19 17.70 -63.34
CA ASP A 296 43.05 16.74 -64.02
C ASP A 296 43.93 17.33 -65.14
N ILE A 297 45.14 16.78 -65.27
CA ILE A 297 45.83 16.63 -66.55
C ILE A 297 46.31 15.17 -66.64
N GLU A 298 45.65 14.40 -67.51
CA GLU A 298 46.14 13.11 -68.01
C GLU A 298 47.44 13.30 -68.79
N LEU A 299 48.48 12.54 -68.48
CA LEU A 299 49.45 12.05 -69.47
C LEU A 299 49.98 10.67 -69.09
N GLN A 300 50.18 9.88 -70.14
CA GLN A 300 50.23 8.44 -70.27
C GLN A 300 51.66 7.87 -70.17
N ASP A 301 51.76 6.63 -69.65
CA ASP A 301 52.82 5.60 -69.75
C ASP A 301 54.29 5.96 -70.02
N ASN A 302 55.20 5.46 -69.17
CA ASN A 302 56.23 4.47 -69.57
C ASN A 302 56.96 3.86 -68.33
N PRO A 303 57.25 2.55 -68.28
CA PRO A 303 57.96 1.91 -67.19
C PRO A 303 59.47 1.89 -67.43
N HIS A 304 60.26 2.14 -66.38
CA HIS A 304 61.64 1.70 -66.14
C HIS A 304 62.36 2.75 -65.27
N ASN A 305 62.52 2.47 -63.97
CA ASN A 305 63.86 2.50 -63.39
C ASN A 305 63.92 1.84 -62.02
N TRP A 306 64.91 0.97 -61.93
CA TRP A 306 65.37 0.14 -60.86
C TRP A 306 66.33 0.94 -59.98
N GLU A 307 66.43 0.53 -58.71
CA GLU A 307 67.49 0.87 -57.74
C GLU A 307 67.67 2.35 -57.34
N ARG A 308 67.50 2.66 -56.05
CA ARG A 308 68.61 2.64 -55.08
C ARG A 308 68.19 3.08 -53.67
N SER A 309 68.84 2.44 -52.69
CA SER A 309 69.12 2.93 -51.32
C SER A 309 67.97 2.86 -50.31
N ALA A 310 67.83 1.79 -49.51
CA ALA A 310 68.66 1.42 -48.35
C ALA A 310 68.66 2.50 -47.25
N THR A 311 67.92 2.27 -46.15
CA THR A 311 68.44 1.90 -44.80
C THR A 311 67.36 2.09 -43.72
N THR A 312 66.99 1.01 -43.05
CA THR A 312 66.58 0.96 -41.63
C THR A 312 67.83 1.11 -40.73
N PRO A 313 67.80 1.09 -39.36
CA PRO A 313 66.71 1.03 -38.37
C PRO A 313 66.89 2.11 -37.25
N SER A 314 66.03 2.26 -36.24
CA SER A 314 66.13 1.58 -34.92
C SER A 314 65.49 2.54 -33.88
N SER A 315 64.39 2.16 -33.22
CA SER A 315 64.28 1.56 -31.88
C SER A 315 64.52 2.49 -30.68
N SER A 316 63.53 2.49 -29.77
CA SER A 316 63.67 2.42 -28.30
C SER A 316 64.26 3.66 -27.60
N SER A 317 63.96 4.06 -26.36
CA SER A 317 63.02 3.69 -25.30
C SER A 317 63.52 4.44 -24.05
N LEU A 318 62.65 4.65 -23.05
CA LEU A 318 62.99 4.94 -21.64
C LEU A 318 63.56 6.36 -21.40
N ASP A 319 63.42 7.05 -20.27
CA ASP A 319 63.08 6.62 -18.92
C ASP A 319 62.75 7.87 -18.06
N LYS A 320 61.83 7.71 -17.10
CA LYS A 320 61.91 8.11 -15.68
C LYS A 320 61.93 9.56 -15.15
N LYS A 321 61.30 9.60 -13.95
CA LYS A 321 61.49 10.43 -12.72
C LYS A 321 60.63 11.71 -12.62
N SER A 322 59.58 11.74 -11.79
CA SER A 322 59.49 11.72 -10.30
C SER A 322 59.78 13.09 -9.66
N GLY A 323 58.82 13.61 -8.88
CA GLY A 323 59.09 14.64 -7.87
C GLY A 323 57.96 15.66 -7.68
N THR A 324 57.06 15.39 -6.73
CA THR A 324 56.20 16.34 -6.01
C THR A 324 57.00 17.03 -4.86
N PRO A 325 56.42 17.91 -4.00
CA PRO A 325 55.45 19.00 -4.19
C PRO A 325 55.84 20.31 -3.42
N PHE A 326 54.87 21.25 -3.34
CA PHE A 326 54.68 22.43 -2.44
C PHE A 326 54.92 23.81 -3.04
N PRO A 327 54.27 24.89 -2.54
CA PRO A 327 53.43 25.02 -1.33
C PRO A 327 51.92 24.98 -1.53
#